data_AF-A0A3M0YXM1-F1
#
_entry.id   AF-A0A3M0YXM1-F1
#
_cell.length_a   1.000
_cell.length_b   1.000
_cell.length_c   1.000
_cell.angle_alpha   90.00
_cell.angle_beta   90.00
_cell.angle_gamma   90.00
#
_symmetry.space_group_name_H-M   'P 1'
#
loop_
_entity.id
_entity.type
_entity.pdbx_description
1 polymer ?
#
loop_
_entity_poly.entity_id
_entity_poly.type
_entity_poly.pdbx_seq_one_letter_code
_entity_poly.pdbx_strand_id
1 'polypeptide(L)'
;MDLSYLEGKKICLVFVKADASDPDRAQCRFLFGRANWDAKHRRLSVEHQEGAFTVPPTCYTQIFPNEGDEPQLRDAEYYILCRVDGMEL
;
A
#
# COMPACT_ATOMS: atom_id res chain seq x y z
N MET A 1 6.28 12.99 -10.32
CA MET A 1 5.52 12.63 -9.12
C MET A 1 6.47 12.69 -7.94
N ASP A 2 6.22 13.67 -7.08
CA ASP A 2 6.94 13.91 -5.84
C ASP A 2 6.06 13.37 -4.71
N LEU A 3 6.57 12.42 -3.93
CA LEU A 3 5.83 11.73 -2.87
C LEU A 3 6.41 12.06 -1.49
N SER A 4 7.12 13.17 -1.37
CA SER A 4 7.81 13.60 -0.14
C SER A 4 6.84 13.80 1.03
N TYR A 5 5.57 14.11 0.74
CA TYR A 5 4.51 14.26 1.74
C TYR A 5 4.14 12.96 2.47
N LEU A 6 4.55 11.80 1.94
CA LEU A 6 4.32 10.49 2.55
C LEU A 6 5.43 10.11 3.54
N GLU A 7 6.57 10.81 3.54
CA GLU A 7 7.70 10.44 4.40
C GLU A 7 7.32 10.46 5.89
N GLY A 8 7.55 9.34 6.58
CA GLY A 8 7.21 9.14 7.99
C GLY A 8 5.73 8.92 8.28
N LYS A 9 4.86 9.00 7.27
CA LYS A 9 3.41 8.79 7.42
C LYS A 9 3.06 7.33 7.61
N LYS A 10 1.99 7.07 8.36
CA LYS A 10 1.46 5.70 8.51
C LYS A 10 0.74 5.31 7.23
N ILE A 11 1.21 4.25 6.59
CA ILE A 11 0.66 3.74 5.33
C ILE A 11 0.09 2.35 5.55
N CYS A 12 -1.10 2.10 5.02
CA CYS A 12 -1.65 0.76 4.84
C CYS A 12 -1.47 0.31 3.39
N LEU A 13 -0.61 -0.67 3.14
CA LEU A 13 -0.56 -1.37 1.86
C LEU A 13 -1.68 -2.40 1.79
N VAL A 14 -2.55 -2.24 0.82
CA VAL A 14 -3.67 -3.14 0.56
C VAL A 14 -3.33 -3.95 -0.68
N PHE A 15 -2.96 -5.20 -0.48
CA PHE A 15 -2.74 -6.14 -1.57
C PHE A 15 -4.08 -6.69 -2.03
N VAL A 16 -4.41 -6.46 -3.29
CA VAL A 16 -5.67 -6.90 -3.89
C VAL A 16 -5.37 -7.97 -4.93
N LYS A 17 -5.92 -9.17 -4.71
CA LYS A 17 -5.89 -10.27 -5.67
C LYS A 17 -7.32 -10.56 -6.10
N ALA A 18 -7.59 -10.43 -7.40
CA ALA A 18 -8.85 -10.90 -7.95
C ALA A 18 -8.86 -12.44 -7.94
N ASP A 19 -9.95 -13.04 -7.47
CA ASP A 19 -10.13 -14.48 -7.58
C ASP A 19 -10.37 -14.85 -9.05
N ALA A 20 -9.71 -15.90 -9.53
CA ALA A 20 -9.85 -16.34 -10.92
C ALA A 20 -11.19 -17.03 -11.18
N SER A 21 -11.86 -17.52 -10.13
CA SER A 21 -13.13 -18.23 -10.23
C SER A 21 -14.34 -17.31 -10.10
N ASP A 22 -14.17 -16.14 -9.47
CA ASP A 22 -15.25 -15.17 -9.24
C ASP A 22 -14.68 -13.74 -9.30
N PRO A 23 -14.97 -12.97 -10.37
CA PRO A 23 -14.42 -11.62 -10.55
C PRO A 23 -14.95 -10.60 -9.53
N ASP A 24 -16.03 -10.92 -8.80
CA ASP A 24 -16.58 -10.07 -7.75
C ASP A 24 -15.95 -10.35 -6.37
N ARG A 25 -15.17 -11.44 -6.24
CA ARG A 25 -14.42 -11.74 -5.02
C ARG A 25 -12.96 -11.37 -5.16
N ALA A 26 -12.56 -10.32 -4.45
CA ALA A 26 -11.17 -9.97 -4.27
C ALA A 26 -10.68 -10.40 -2.88
N GLN A 27 -9.52 -11.05 -2.83
CA GLN A 27 -8.80 -11.27 -1.58
C GLN A 27 -7.96 -10.04 -1.29
N CYS A 28 -8.12 -9.50 -0.08
CA CYS A 28 -7.40 -8.32 0.39
C CYS A 28 -6.52 -8.69 1.57
N ARG A 29 -5.23 -8.32 1.50
CA ARG A 29 -4.30 -8.42 2.63
C ARG A 29 -3.77 -7.03 2.96
N PHE A 30 -3.72 -6.72 4.25
CA PHE A 30 -3.34 -5.41 4.76
C PHE A 30 -1.97 -5.48 5.43
N LEU A 31 -1.08 -4.57 5.06
CA LEU A 31 0.23 -4.41 5.68
C LEU A 31 0.39 -2.97 6.16
N PHE A 32 0.56 -2.79 7.46
CA PHE A 32 0.61 -1.47 8.09
C PHE A 32 2.06 -1.09 8.41
N GLY A 33 2.56 -0.04 7.80
CA GLY A 33 3.91 0.41 8.06
C GLY A 33 4.05 1.91 8.02
N ARG A 34 5.29 2.37 8.01
CA ARG A 34 5.63 3.77 7.80
C ARG A 34 6.23 3.97 6.42
N ALA A 35 5.79 5.00 5.72
CA ALA A 35 6.40 5.35 4.45
C ALA A 35 7.80 5.91 4.66
N ASN A 36 8.72 5.43 3.83
CA ASN A 36 10.07 5.90 3.68
C ASN A 36 10.24 6.28 2.20
N TRP A 37 10.39 7.57 1.93
CA TRP A 37 10.54 8.09 0.58
C TRP A 37 12.01 8.39 0.28
N ASP A 38 12.58 7.65 -0.66
CA ASP A 38 13.90 7.93 -1.21
C ASP A 38 13.73 8.88 -2.41
N ALA A 39 13.93 10.17 -2.17
CA ALA A 39 13.83 11.20 -3.21
C ALA A 39 14.89 11.05 -4.32
N LYS A 40 16.06 10.48 -4.01
CA LYS A 40 17.17 10.30 -4.95
C LYS A 40 16.87 9.21 -5.97
N HIS A 41 16.29 8.11 -5.52
CA HIS A 41 15.91 6.98 -6.36
C HIS A 41 14.42 6.99 -6.75
N ARG A 42 13.65 7.96 -6.25
CA ARG A 42 12.20 8.09 -6.42
C ARG A 42 11.47 6.81 -6.04
N ARG A 43 11.85 6.23 -4.91
CA ARG A 43 11.33 4.97 -4.40
C ARG A 43 10.58 5.18 -3.10
N LEU A 44 9.35 4.72 -3.06
CA LEU A 44 8.57 4.60 -1.84
C LEU A 44 8.75 3.20 -1.28
N SER A 45 9.14 3.12 -0.01
CA SER A 45 9.14 1.88 0.77
C SER A 45 8.20 2.03 1.96
N VAL A 46 7.60 0.94 2.40
CA VAL A 46 6.79 0.89 3.61
C VAL A 46 7.48 -0.03 4.60
N GLU A 47 7.96 0.56 5.68
CA GLU A 47 8.67 -0.14 6.75
C GLU A 47 7.67 -0.77 7.71
N HIS A 48 7.69 -2.10 7.80
CA HIS A 48 6.93 -2.94 8.71
C HIS A 48 7.88 -3.59 9.73
N GLN A 49 7.34 -4.10 10.84
CA GLN A 49 8.12 -4.77 11.89
C GLN A 49 8.93 -5.98 11.38
N GLU A 50 8.42 -6.65 10.35
CA GLU A 50 9.02 -7.86 9.77
C GLU A 50 9.91 -7.56 8.54
N GLY A 51 9.99 -6.30 8.10
CA GLY A 51 10.78 -5.91 6.95
C GLY A 51 10.24 -4.69 6.22
N ALA A 52 10.94 -4.24 5.18
CA ALA A 52 10.51 -3.13 4.33
C ALA A 52 9.96 -3.65 3.01
N PHE A 53 8.75 -3.22 2.63
CA PHE A 53 8.18 -3.49 1.33
C PHE A 53 8.42 -2.29 0.40
N THR A 54 9.17 -2.47 -0.70
CA THR A 54 9.28 -1.43 -1.71
C THR A 54 8.01 -1.40 -2.55
N VAL A 55 7.31 -0.27 -2.55
CA VAL A 55 6.10 -0.06 -3.35
C VAL A 55 6.50 0.07 -4.83
N PRO A 56 5.95 -0.76 -5.72
CA PRO A 56 6.18 -0.64 -7.15
C PRO A 56 5.73 0.73 -7.67
N PRO A 57 6.49 1.37 -8.58
CA PRO A 57 6.11 2.67 -9.15
C PRO A 57 4.74 2.69 -9.84
N THR A 58 4.28 1.53 -10.32
CA THR A 58 2.94 1.36 -10.92
C THR A 58 1.81 1.62 -9.92
N CYS A 59 2.07 1.48 -8.61
CA CYS A 59 1.09 1.71 -7.56
C CYS A 59 1.07 3.17 -7.06
N TYR A 60 1.96 4.04 -7.56
CA TYR A 60 2.05 5.43 -7.08
C TYR A 60 0.84 6.28 -7.46
N THR A 61 0.10 5.88 -8.49
CA THR A 61 -1.19 6.49 -8.86
C THR A 61 -2.35 5.99 -8.00
N GLN A 62 -2.11 4.99 -7.15
CA GLN A 62 -3.11 4.32 -6.32
C GLN A 62 -2.87 4.60 -4.82
N ILE A 63 -2.38 5.81 -4.51
CA ILE A 63 -2.16 6.27 -3.14
C ILE A 63 -3.31 7.18 -2.76
N PHE A 64 -4.03 6.82 -1.70
CA PHE A 64 -5.24 7.50 -1.26
C PHE A 64 -5.09 7.94 0.21
N PRO A 65 -5.57 9.13 0.59
CA PRO A 65 -5.67 9.52 1.99
C PRO A 65 -6.72 8.65 2.69
N ASN A 66 -6.46 8.25 3.93
CA ASN A 66 -7.45 7.61 4.78
C ASN A 66 -8.19 8.69 5.59
N GLU A 67 -9.45 8.93 5.24
CA GLU A 67 -10.33 9.86 5.96
C GLU A 67 -10.88 9.27 7.27
N GLY A 68 -10.60 7.98 7.55
CA GLY A 68 -10.98 7.30 8.79
C GLY A 68 -12.30 6.55 8.72
N ASP A 69 -12.97 6.51 7.56
CA ASP A 69 -14.24 5.82 7.36
C ASP A 69 -14.10 4.28 7.25
N GLU A 70 -12.89 3.79 6.93
CA GLU A 70 -12.63 2.37 6.68
C GLU A 70 -11.99 1.70 7.90
N PRO A 71 -12.73 0.89 8.68
CA PRO A 71 -12.24 0.29 9.92
C PRO A 71 -11.06 -0.67 9.70
N GLN A 72 -10.92 -1.24 8.50
CA GLN A 72 -9.81 -2.11 8.12
C GLN A 72 -8.49 -1.35 7.98
N LEU A 73 -8.51 -0.05 7.69
CA LEU A 73 -7.30 0.78 7.51
C LEU A 73 -6.72 1.29 8.83
N ARG A 74 -7.43 1.10 9.95
CA ARG A 74 -6.99 1.46 11.30
C ARG A 74 -6.53 2.92 11.38
N ASP A 75 -5.35 3.17 11.97
CA ASP A 75 -4.75 4.48 12.16
C ASP A 75 -3.79 4.88 11.03
N ALA A 76 -3.88 4.22 9.87
CA ALA A 76 -3.12 4.64 8.70
C ALA A 76 -3.59 6.02 8.24
N GLU A 77 -2.67 6.89 7.85
CA GLU A 77 -2.97 8.20 7.28
C GLU A 77 -3.23 8.11 5.77
N TYR A 78 -2.63 7.12 5.12
CA TYR A 78 -2.84 6.83 3.70
C TYR A 78 -2.92 5.33 3.49
N TYR A 79 -3.53 4.92 2.38
CA TYR A 79 -3.52 3.55 1.92
C TYR A 79 -3.13 3.46 0.44
N ILE A 80 -2.54 2.33 0.06
CA ILE A 80 -2.05 2.09 -1.30
C ILE A 80 -2.63 0.78 -1.81
N LEU A 81 -3.33 0.82 -2.94
CA LEU A 81 -3.85 -0.38 -3.59
C LEU A 81 -2.77 -0.99 -4.48
N CYS A 82 -2.27 -2.16 -4.09
CA CYS A 82 -1.32 -2.94 -4.86
C CYS A 82 -2.02 -4.18 -5.42
N ARG A 83 -2.31 -4.16 -6.73
CA ARG A 83 -2.83 -5.34 -7.41
C ARG A 83 -1.71 -6.37 -7.53
N VAL A 84 -1.97 -7.60 -7.09
CA VAL A 84 -1.05 -8.71 -7.21
C VAL A 84 -1.66 -9.80 -8.08
N ASP A 85 -1.02 -10.10 -9.21
CA ASP A 85 -1.37 -11.22 -10.07
C ASP A 85 -0.30 -12.31 -9.86
N GLY A 86 -0.70 -13.50 -9.40
CA GLY A 86 0.19 -14.67 -9.26
C GLY A 86 0.92 -14.87 -7.92
N MET A 87 0.74 -14.00 -6.92
CA MET A 87 1.20 -14.28 -5.55
C MET A 87 0.11 -15.01 -4.74
N GLU A 88 0.46 -16.05 -3.97
CA GLU A 88 -0.41 -16.51 -2.88
C GLU A 88 -0.39 -15.46 -1.77
N LEU A 89 -1.58 -14.96 -1.41
CA LEU A 89 -1.76 -13.94 -0.36
C LEU A 89 -1.97 -14.60 1.00
#